data_AF-A0A351GI32-F1
#
_entry.id   AF-A0A351GI32-F1
#
_cell.length_a   1.000
_cell.length_b   1.000
_cell.length_c   1.000
_cell.angle_alpha   90.00
_cell.angle_beta   90.00
_cell.angle_gamma   90.00
#
_symmetry.space_group_name_H-M   'P 1'
#
loop_
_entity.id
_entity.type
_entity.pdbx_description
1 polymer ?
#
loop_
_entity_poly.entity_id
_entity_poly.type
_entity_poly.pdbx_seq_one_letter_code
_entity_poly.pdbx_strand_id
1 'polypeptide(L)'
;MAKNLLGKSRPMQNPYAIYKGDGPFGPTEMKLLKTYQLPKNESTNEYARWFVAVKTDATFGSYDMGDSYIAEATYGLKLDYASPEFKEQYGNTVGILP
;
A
#
# COMPACT_ATOMS: atom_id res chain seq x y z
N MET A 1 2.64 -5.56 22.54
CA MET A 1 2.83 -5.18 21.12
C MET A 1 1.52 -5.48 20.40
N ALA A 2 0.91 -4.51 19.72
CA ALA A 2 -0.32 -4.78 18.97
C ALA A 2 -0.02 -5.66 17.74
N LYS A 3 -0.98 -6.50 17.35
CA LYS A 3 -0.84 -7.42 16.21
C LYS A 3 -0.89 -6.64 14.89
N ASN A 4 0.05 -6.86 13.99
CA ASN A 4 -0.03 -6.37 12.61
C ASN A 4 -0.92 -7.30 11.78
N LEU A 5 -2.14 -6.84 11.47
CA LEU A 5 -3.12 -7.58 10.69
C LEU A 5 -2.69 -7.78 9.23
N LEU A 6 -1.80 -6.92 8.72
CA LEU A 6 -1.28 -6.93 7.35
C LEU A 6 0.15 -7.48 7.27
N GLY A 7 0.66 -8.08 8.35
CA GLY A 7 2.04 -8.57 8.44
C GLY A 7 2.33 -9.84 7.62
N LYS A 8 1.30 -10.50 7.09
CA LYS A 8 1.42 -11.68 6.22
C LYS A 8 1.19 -11.28 4.77
N SER A 9 2.12 -11.67 3.89
CA SER A 9 2.02 -11.41 2.46
C SER A 9 0.79 -12.07 1.85
N ARG A 10 0.10 -11.33 0.98
CA ARG A 10 -1.00 -11.84 0.16
C ARG A 10 -0.62 -11.94 -1.32
N PRO A 11 -1.29 -12.84 -2.08
CA PRO A 11 -1.17 -12.83 -3.52
C PRO A 11 -1.80 -11.57 -4.12
N MET A 12 -1.31 -11.16 -5.29
CA MET A 12 -1.77 -9.94 -5.99
C MET A 12 -3.26 -9.93 -6.33
N GLN A 13 -3.89 -11.10 -6.47
CA GLN A 13 -5.32 -11.25 -6.74
C GLN A 13 -6.20 -10.94 -5.52
N ASN A 14 -5.61 -10.91 -4.31
CA ASN A 14 -6.31 -10.60 -3.06
C ASN A 14 -5.48 -9.62 -2.20
N PRO A 15 -5.29 -8.36 -2.65
CA PRO A 15 -4.48 -7.39 -1.92
C PRO A 15 -5.22 -6.86 -0.67
N TYR A 16 -4.49 -6.26 0.26
CA TYR A 16 -5.08 -5.56 1.40
C TYR A 16 -5.68 -4.20 1.00
N ALA A 17 -5.07 -3.52 0.03
CA ALA A 17 -5.57 -2.26 -0.51
C ALA A 17 -5.15 -2.08 -1.97
N ILE A 18 -5.90 -1.27 -2.69
CA ILE A 18 -5.56 -0.80 -4.04
C ILE A 18 -5.59 0.73 -4.02
N TYR A 19 -4.52 1.32 -4.53
CA TYR A 19 -4.39 2.76 -4.75
C TYR A 19 -4.31 3.01 -6.25
N LYS A 20 -4.99 4.06 -6.72
CA LYS A 20 -5.02 4.45 -8.13
C LYS A 20 -4.86 5.95 -8.29
N GLY A 21 -4.25 6.38 -9.39
CA GLY A 21 -4.11 7.80 -9.72
C GLY A 21 -3.00 8.05 -10.74
N ASP A 22 -2.66 9.31 -10.92
CA ASP A 22 -1.55 9.74 -11.75
C ASP A 22 -0.29 9.81 -10.90
N GLY A 23 0.49 8.74 -10.94
CA GLY A 23 1.80 8.65 -10.29
C GLY A 23 2.91 9.26 -11.16
N PRO A 24 4.18 9.15 -10.71
CA PRO A 24 5.34 9.65 -11.46
C PRO A 24 5.50 9.05 -12.87
N PHE A 25 4.87 7.90 -13.12
CA PHE A 25 4.93 7.17 -14.39
C PHE A 25 3.59 7.17 -15.15
N GLY A 26 2.71 8.12 -14.85
CA GLY A 26 1.37 8.21 -15.42
C GLY A 26 0.32 7.39 -14.66
N PRO A 27 -0.76 6.95 -15.34
CA PRO A 27 -1.80 6.13 -14.73
C PRO A 27 -1.23 4.91 -14.04
N THR A 28 -1.41 4.86 -12.72
CA THR A 28 -0.77 3.88 -11.84
C THR A 28 -1.82 3.17 -11.00
N GLU A 29 -1.71 1.84 -10.92
CA GLU A 29 -2.40 1.02 -9.93
C GLU A 29 -1.37 0.37 -9.01
N MET A 30 -1.43 0.68 -7.72
CA MET A 30 -0.58 0.07 -6.69
C MET A 30 -1.43 -0.81 -5.78
N LYS A 31 -0.99 -2.05 -5.61
CA LYS A 31 -1.62 -3.03 -4.71
C LYS A 31 -0.75 -3.24 -3.48
N LEU A 32 -1.31 -3.05 -2.31
CA LEU A 32 -0.65 -3.35 -1.04
C LEU A 32 -0.80 -4.83 -0.69
N LEU A 33 0.32 -5.54 -0.57
CA LEU A 33 0.35 -6.98 -0.32
C LEU A 33 0.80 -7.35 1.08
N LYS A 34 1.58 -6.48 1.75
CA LYS A 34 1.99 -6.62 3.15
C LYS A 34 2.54 -5.31 3.70
N THR A 35 2.34 -5.10 5.00
CA THR A 35 3.02 -4.05 5.77
C THR A 35 4.05 -4.69 6.70
N TYR A 36 5.16 -3.99 6.95
CA TYR A 36 6.21 -4.50 7.84
C TYR A 36 6.01 -4.09 9.30
N GLN A 37 5.22 -3.05 9.54
CA GLN A 37 5.01 -2.46 10.85
C GLN A 37 3.57 -1.94 10.97
N LEU A 38 3.22 -1.47 12.18
CA LEU A 38 1.91 -0.89 12.45
C LEU A 38 1.83 0.56 11.95
N PRO A 39 0.64 1.08 11.62
CA PRO A 39 0.46 2.45 11.12
C PRO A 39 1.11 3.52 12.00
N LYS A 40 1.01 3.37 13.33
CA LYS A 40 1.66 4.28 14.29
C LYS A 40 3.19 4.39 14.10
N ASN A 41 3.84 3.30 13.71
CA ASN A 41 5.28 3.28 13.48
C ASN A 41 5.62 3.74 12.05
N GLU A 42 4.72 3.51 11.10
CA GLU A 42 4.83 4.02 9.72
C GLU A 42 4.79 5.55 9.71
N SER A 43 3.87 6.15 10.46
CA SER A 43 3.71 7.61 10.51
C SER A 43 4.90 8.37 11.07
N THR A 44 5.80 7.70 11.81
CA THR A 44 7.00 8.32 12.40
C THR A 44 8.29 7.87 11.71
N ASN A 45 8.20 7.07 10.64
CA ASN A 45 9.35 6.51 9.94
C ASN A 45 9.25 6.84 8.45
N GLU A 46 10.02 7.82 7.98
CA GLU A 46 10.06 8.23 6.57
C GLU A 46 10.53 7.09 5.64
N TYR A 47 11.30 6.13 6.16
CA TYR A 47 11.77 4.94 5.44
C TYR A 47 10.85 3.73 5.64
N ALA A 48 9.63 3.96 6.13
CA ALA A 48 8.62 2.91 6.20
C ALA A 48 8.36 2.35 4.80
N ARG A 49 8.34 1.02 4.68
CA ARG A 49 8.14 0.32 3.41
C ARG A 49 6.89 -0.54 3.46
N TRP A 50 6.32 -0.77 2.29
CA TRP A 50 5.33 -1.80 2.03
C TRP A 50 5.83 -2.77 0.97
N PHE A 51 5.35 -4.01 1.02
CA PHE A 51 5.48 -4.92 -0.11
C PHE A 51 4.29 -4.71 -1.03
N VAL A 52 4.56 -4.31 -2.27
CA VAL A 52 3.56 -3.85 -3.24
C VAL A 52 3.64 -4.59 -4.56
N ALA A 53 2.57 -4.51 -5.35
CA ALA A 53 2.58 -4.79 -6.78
C ALA A 53 2.09 -3.54 -7.53
N VAL A 54 2.90 -3.01 -8.45
CA VAL A 54 2.61 -1.77 -9.18
C VAL A 54 2.43 -2.06 -10.65
N LYS A 55 1.39 -1.48 -11.24
CA LYS A 55 1.13 -1.48 -12.68
C LYS A 55 1.07 -0.05 -13.19
N THR A 56 1.73 0.18 -14.31
CA THR A 56 1.72 1.45 -15.05
C THR A 56 1.69 1.13 -16.55
N ASP A 57 1.65 2.14 -17.41
CA ASP A 57 1.80 1.91 -18.86
C ASP A 57 3.16 1.28 -19.20
N ALA A 58 4.20 1.58 -18.42
CA ALA A 58 5.54 1.01 -18.59
C ALA A 58 5.65 -0.47 -18.22
N THR A 59 4.67 -1.03 -17.49
CA THR A 59 4.66 -2.46 -17.16
C THR A 59 3.98 -3.31 -18.25
N PHE A 60 3.54 -2.71 -19.35
CA PHE A 60 2.93 -3.38 -20.51
C PHE A 60 1.82 -4.37 -20.14
N GLY A 61 0.99 -4.00 -19.16
CA GLY A 61 -0.13 -4.83 -18.68
C GLY A 61 0.21 -5.77 -17.53
N SER A 62 1.49 -5.95 -17.20
CA SER A 62 1.97 -6.74 -16.06
C SER A 62 2.06 -5.89 -14.77
N TYR A 63 2.58 -6.48 -13.70
CA TYR A 63 2.90 -5.81 -12.44
C TYR A 63 4.34 -6.08 -12.04
N ASP A 64 5.01 -5.04 -11.54
CA ASP A 64 6.28 -5.17 -10.83
C ASP A 64 6.04 -5.28 -9.33
N MET A 65 6.60 -6.30 -8.71
CA MET A 65 6.44 -6.59 -7.29
C MET A 65 7.73 -6.32 -6.52
N GLY A 66 7.62 -5.63 -5.38
CA GLY A 66 8.80 -5.29 -4.60
C GLY A 66 8.46 -4.51 -3.33
N ASP A 67 9.51 -4.17 -2.59
CA ASP A 67 9.40 -3.23 -1.49
C ASP A 67 9.49 -1.80 -2.03
N SER A 68 8.60 -0.92 -1.55
CA SER A 68 8.65 0.51 -1.86
C SER A 68 8.39 1.32 -0.61
N TYR A 69 8.99 2.51 -0.51
CA TYR A 69 8.66 3.43 0.58
C TYR A 69 7.20 3.86 0.48
N ILE A 70 6.51 3.96 1.62
CA ILE A 70 5.07 4.27 1.65
C ILE A 70 4.80 5.60 0.93
N ALA A 71 5.65 6.60 1.17
CA ALA A 71 5.56 7.92 0.55
C ALA A 71 5.63 7.86 -0.98
N GLU A 72 6.50 7.02 -1.54
CA GLU A 72 6.63 6.85 -2.99
C GLU A 72 5.52 5.97 -3.56
N ALA A 73 5.17 4.89 -2.86
CA ALA A 73 4.17 3.91 -3.29
C ALA A 73 2.75 4.51 -3.38
N THR A 74 2.49 5.59 -2.65
CA THR A 74 1.19 6.28 -2.60
C THR A 74 1.22 7.66 -3.28
N TYR A 75 2.37 8.10 -3.79
CA TYR A 75 2.53 9.44 -4.35
C TYR A 75 1.61 9.68 -5.56
N GLY A 76 0.72 10.66 -5.46
CA GLY A 76 -0.26 10.98 -6.50
C GLY A 76 -1.41 9.98 -6.63
N LEU A 77 -1.46 8.97 -5.77
CA LEU A 77 -2.51 7.95 -5.77
C LEU A 77 -3.53 8.21 -4.67
N LYS A 78 -4.73 7.65 -4.84
CA LYS A 78 -5.79 7.64 -3.85
C LYS A 78 -6.25 6.22 -3.60
N LEU A 79 -6.68 5.95 -2.37
CA LEU A 79 -7.25 4.67 -1.99
C LEU A 79 -8.55 4.39 -2.79
N ASP A 80 -8.55 3.32 -3.58
CA ASP A 80 -9.67 2.85 -4.40
C ASP A 80 -10.39 1.66 -3.74
N TYR A 81 -9.63 0.77 -3.10
CA TYR A 81 -10.14 -0.39 -2.37
C TYR A 81 -9.36 -0.63 -1.09
N ALA A 82 -10.05 -1.12 -0.05
CA ALA A 82 -9.45 -1.59 1.19
C ALA A 82 -10.19 -2.83 1.71
N SER A 83 -9.42 -3.86 2.10
CA SER A 83 -9.93 -5.05 2.76
C SER A 83 -10.41 -4.75 4.19
N PRO A 84 -11.22 -5.63 4.81
CA PRO A 84 -11.64 -5.45 6.20
C PRO A 84 -10.47 -5.28 7.17
N GLU A 85 -9.40 -6.05 6.99
CA GLU A 85 -8.20 -5.99 7.84
C GLU A 85 -7.45 -4.66 7.68
N PHE A 86 -7.39 -4.13 6.45
CA PHE A 86 -6.83 -2.80 6.21
C PHE A 86 -7.64 -1.74 6.94
N LYS A 87 -8.97 -1.76 6.81
CA LYS A 87 -9.86 -0.82 7.49
C LYS A 87 -9.78 -0.93 9.01
N GLU A 88 -9.65 -2.13 9.55
CA GLU A 88 -9.48 -2.34 11.00
C GLU A 88 -8.15 -1.75 11.49
N GLN A 89 -7.05 -2.00 10.77
CA GLN A 89 -5.73 -1.55 11.17
C GLN A 89 -5.54 -0.03 11.01
N TYR A 90 -5.99 0.55 9.90
CA TYR A 90 -5.83 1.98 9.58
C TYR A 90 -7.03 2.85 9.98
N GLY A 91 -8.20 2.27 10.25
CA GLY A 91 -9.40 3.01 10.67
C GLY A 91 -9.30 3.56 12.10
N ASN A 92 -8.48 2.95 12.95
CA ASN A 92 -8.21 3.44 14.31
C ASN A 92 -7.16 4.55 14.36
N THR A 93 -6.50 4.86 13.25
CA THR A 93 -5.61 6.03 13.13
C THR A 93 -6.39 7.19 12.55
N VAL A 94 -6.90 8.06 13.42
CA VAL A 94 -7.57 9.32 13.06
C VAL A 94 -6.66 10.10 12.10
N GLY A 95 -7.08 10.25 10.84
CA GLY A 95 -6.44 11.15 9.86
C GLY A 95 -5.26 10.59 9.06
N ILE A 96 -4.95 9.29 9.14
CA ILE A 96 -3.84 8.67 8.38
C ILE A 96 -4.39 7.58 7.47
N LEU A 97 -5.31 7.97 6.58
CA LEU A 97 -5.46 7.25 5.33
C LEU A 97 -4.59 8.01 4.33
N PRO A 98 -3.43 7.48 3.91
CA PRO A 98 -2.73 8.03 2.75
C PRO A 98 -3.62 7.97 1.50
#